data_AF-A0A0A9WGY2-F1
#
_entry.id   AF-A0A0A9WGY2-F1
#
_cell.length_a   1.000
_cell.length_b   1.000
_cell.length_c   1.000
_cell.angle_alpha   90.00
_cell.angle_beta   90.00
_cell.angle_gamma   90.00
#
_symmetry.space_group_name_H-M   'P 1'
#
loop_
_entity.id
_entity.type
_entity.pdbx_description
1 polymer ?
#
loop_
_entity_poly.entity_id
_entity_poly.type
_entity_poly.pdbx_seq_one_letter_code
_entity_poly.pdbx_strand_id
1 'polypeptide(L)'
;MSSELIGELGQVGLRIGEPMPQNAVDDEENQAMDDGLSDDSAVSGPTTKRSRVSSTRPKRFRSQWMMFDIFKDWLRPHPNPELASCIVCSRVIKAGKSELEKHATGKRHLKMLREQQQGVVLINSGDTSADLESFTLDESGTASGNDGKQQFIMYRDFEHQYSAEQHENTGDVSAVESYAPGIYVPVQERAVQQPAEASRSSGPSRLFVTKPAPHWKATAIVNGHVTRLDVNDYKGRYVVLFFYAHNFSKVDASEINRLSDRIAEFRNVQTEIVACSTDSHLSHLTWVKKARGEGGVAGTKIPLIADPTHVISKEYGVYVPEKGHNLRAHFVIDRRGILRHMAINDPLIGRGTDELLRIVKALQFSDTVEEPLIADWTPEA
;
A
#
# COMPACT_ATOMS: atom_id res chain seq x y z
N MET A 1 4.46 -39.35 -61.05
CA MET A 1 5.92 -39.26 -61.25
C MET A 1 6.46 -38.55 -60.01
N SER A 2 6.80 -39.19 -58.90
CA SER A 2 7.25 -40.57 -58.57
C SER A 2 8.76 -40.71 -58.39
N SER A 3 9.22 -40.53 -57.14
CA SER A 3 10.40 -41.13 -56.47
C SER A 3 10.40 -40.58 -55.02
N GLU A 4 10.28 -41.41 -53.97
CA GLU A 4 11.38 -42.06 -53.18
C GLU A 4 12.11 -41.07 -52.25
N LEU A 5 12.56 -41.40 -51.03
CA LEU A 5 12.72 -42.68 -50.30
C LEU A 5 11.75 -42.73 -49.07
N ILE A 6 11.35 -43.86 -48.45
CA ILE A 6 12.10 -44.92 -47.69
C ILE A 6 12.99 -44.31 -46.58
N GLY A 7 12.94 -44.68 -45.29
CA GLY A 7 12.07 -45.59 -44.53
C GLY A 7 12.88 -46.56 -43.64
N GLU A 8 12.50 -46.76 -42.37
CA GLU A 8 12.78 -47.99 -41.60
C GLU A 8 11.97 -48.07 -40.27
N LEU A 9 11.94 -49.25 -39.64
CA LEU A 9 11.10 -49.61 -38.49
C LEU A 9 11.92 -50.20 -37.33
N GLY A 10 11.46 -50.01 -36.09
CA GLY A 10 12.11 -50.58 -34.89
C GLY A 10 11.17 -50.77 -33.70
N GLN A 11 10.52 -51.94 -33.61
CA GLN A 11 10.08 -52.53 -32.33
C GLN A 11 11.34 -53.18 -31.68
N VAL A 12 11.44 -53.63 -30.42
CA VAL A 12 10.55 -54.34 -29.46
C VAL A 12 11.16 -54.07 -28.04
N GLY A 13 10.52 -54.17 -26.87
CA GLY A 13 9.17 -54.51 -26.42
C GLY A 13 9.13 -54.70 -24.88
N LEU A 14 8.06 -55.31 -24.35
CA LEU A 14 7.81 -55.48 -22.90
C LEU A 14 8.60 -56.64 -22.25
N ARG A 15 9.04 -56.47 -21.00
CA ARG A 15 9.23 -57.58 -20.03
C ARG A 15 8.87 -57.17 -18.58
N ILE A 16 8.49 -58.17 -17.81
CA ILE A 16 8.14 -58.14 -16.38
C ILE A 16 9.14 -59.08 -15.66
N GLY A 17 9.57 -58.76 -14.44
CA GLY A 17 10.34 -59.70 -13.61
C GLY A 17 11.19 -59.07 -12.50
N GLU A 18 10.81 -59.36 -11.25
CA GLU A 18 11.61 -59.22 -10.02
C GLU A 18 12.74 -60.28 -9.95
N PRO A 19 13.85 -60.10 -9.16
CA PRO A 19 13.78 -60.26 -7.70
C PRO A 19 14.70 -59.37 -6.82
N MET A 20 14.39 -59.39 -5.52
CA MET A 20 15.22 -58.94 -4.38
C MET A 20 16.55 -59.71 -4.24
N PRO A 21 17.47 -59.20 -3.40
CA PRO A 21 17.97 -60.04 -2.31
C PRO A 21 17.84 -59.40 -0.91
N GLN A 22 17.53 -60.26 0.08
CA GLN A 22 17.75 -60.04 1.51
C GLN A 22 19.21 -60.48 1.85
N ASN A 23 19.82 -60.38 3.04
CA ASN A 23 19.49 -60.07 4.45
C ASN A 23 20.64 -59.13 4.99
N ALA A 24 20.93 -58.85 6.28
CA ALA A 24 20.67 -59.55 7.55
C ALA A 24 20.97 -58.68 8.80
N VAL A 25 20.31 -59.01 9.93
CA VAL A 25 20.65 -58.92 11.38
C VAL A 25 21.18 -57.62 12.04
N ASP A 26 20.76 -57.25 13.27
CA ASP A 26 19.49 -57.53 13.99
C ASP A 26 18.87 -56.25 14.65
N ASP A 27 18.87 -55.90 15.95
CA ASP A 27 19.46 -56.40 17.23
C ASP A 27 18.48 -56.07 18.42
N GLU A 28 18.63 -56.72 19.59
CA GLU A 28 17.77 -56.61 20.81
C GLU A 28 17.97 -55.30 21.62
N GLU A 29 16.92 -54.62 22.09
CA GLU A 29 16.17 -54.78 23.37
C GLU A 29 16.96 -54.51 24.67
N ASN A 30 16.45 -53.62 25.53
CA ASN A 30 16.52 -53.77 27.00
C ASN A 30 15.56 -52.80 27.74
N GLN A 31 14.78 -53.33 28.68
CA GLN A 31 14.07 -52.57 29.73
C GLN A 31 14.32 -53.21 31.09
N ALA A 32 14.65 -52.39 32.10
CA ALA A 32 14.48 -52.67 33.52
C ALA A 32 14.18 -51.31 34.20
N MET A 33 13.16 -51.12 35.05
CA MET A 33 12.69 -51.88 36.22
C MET A 33 13.69 -51.91 37.38
N ASP A 34 13.33 -51.25 38.48
CA ASP A 34 13.08 -51.93 39.77
C ASP A 34 12.14 -51.07 40.66
N ASP A 35 11.55 -51.69 41.68
CA ASP A 35 10.62 -51.15 42.68
C ASP A 35 11.37 -50.49 43.87
N GLY A 36 10.79 -49.90 44.93
CA GLY A 36 9.41 -49.58 45.33
C GLY A 36 9.30 -49.49 46.88
N LEU A 37 8.16 -48.99 47.41
CA LEU A 37 7.76 -49.06 48.85
C LEU A 37 8.66 -48.28 49.87
N SER A 38 8.24 -47.87 51.09
CA SER A 38 6.93 -47.85 51.79
C SER A 38 6.93 -46.87 53.01
N ASP A 39 5.73 -46.58 53.52
CA ASP A 39 5.36 -46.37 54.94
C ASP A 39 5.42 -44.96 55.60
N ASP A 40 4.71 -44.87 56.74
CA ASP A 40 4.18 -43.68 57.41
C ASP A 40 5.14 -42.89 58.33
N SER A 41 4.84 -41.59 58.52
CA SER A 41 4.75 -40.96 59.87
C SER A 41 4.35 -39.48 59.82
N ALA A 42 3.58 -39.03 60.80
CA ALA A 42 3.12 -37.64 60.92
C ALA A 42 3.90 -36.84 61.98
N VAL A 43 4.38 -35.65 61.61
CA VAL A 43 4.95 -34.64 62.53
C VAL A 43 4.40 -33.25 62.20
N SER A 44 4.17 -32.42 63.22
CA SER A 44 3.33 -31.21 63.13
C SER A 44 4.09 -29.88 63.18
N GLY A 45 3.84 -29.03 62.18
CA GLY A 45 4.15 -27.59 62.19
C GLY A 45 5.58 -27.18 61.77
N PRO A 46 5.90 -25.87 61.69
CA PRO A 46 5.03 -24.71 61.92
C PRO A 46 4.54 -24.03 60.63
N THR A 47 3.53 -23.15 60.76
CA THR A 47 2.92 -22.43 59.63
C THR A 47 3.83 -21.33 59.05
N THR A 48 4.52 -21.62 57.95
CA THR A 48 5.14 -20.56 57.12
C THR A 48 4.09 -19.92 56.20
N LYS A 49 3.98 -18.58 56.25
CA LYS A 49 3.09 -17.83 55.35
C LYS A 49 3.62 -17.91 53.92
N ARG A 50 3.05 -18.80 53.09
CA ARG A 50 3.24 -18.75 51.63
C ARG A 50 2.81 -17.38 51.12
N SER A 51 3.77 -16.51 50.83
CA SER A 51 3.52 -15.28 50.10
C SER A 51 2.96 -15.68 48.73
N ARG A 52 1.75 -15.19 48.41
CA ARG A 52 1.08 -15.52 47.16
C ARG A 52 1.77 -14.72 46.05
N VAL A 53 2.86 -15.26 45.51
CA VAL A 53 3.63 -14.67 44.41
C VAL A 53 2.68 -14.50 43.22
N SER A 54 2.18 -13.29 43.05
CA SER A 54 1.32 -12.93 41.92
C SER A 54 2.17 -12.96 40.67
N SER A 55 2.13 -14.08 39.95
CA SER A 55 2.73 -14.29 38.63
C SER A 55 2.00 -13.46 37.58
N THR A 56 2.14 -12.14 37.75
CA THR A 56 1.48 -11.08 37.00
C THR A 56 2.12 -11.04 35.62
N ARG A 57 1.67 -11.94 34.73
CA ARG A 57 2.19 -12.10 33.36
C ARG A 57 2.34 -10.71 32.72
N PRO A 58 3.51 -10.36 32.16
CA PRO A 58 3.74 -9.02 31.66
C PRO A 58 2.71 -8.65 30.60
N LYS A 59 2.05 -7.50 30.79
CA LYS A 59 1.05 -6.97 29.86
C LYS A 59 1.77 -6.57 28.58
N ARG A 60 1.55 -7.33 27.51
CA ARG A 60 2.05 -7.01 26.17
C ARG A 60 1.09 -6.06 25.45
N PHE A 61 1.66 -5.20 24.61
CA PHE A 61 0.95 -4.30 23.72
C PHE A 61 -0.02 -5.07 22.82
N ARG A 62 -1.21 -4.50 22.63
CA ARG A 62 -2.22 -5.00 21.71
C ARG A 62 -2.51 -3.93 20.68
N SER A 63 -2.24 -4.19 19.40
CA SER A 63 -2.42 -3.23 18.31
C SER A 63 -3.87 -2.72 18.19
N GLN A 64 -4.84 -3.53 18.61
CA GLN A 64 -6.26 -3.16 18.69
C GLN A 64 -6.50 -1.94 19.62
N TRP A 65 -5.63 -1.66 20.59
CA TRP A 65 -5.77 -0.47 21.42
C TRP A 65 -5.57 0.83 20.63
N MET A 66 -4.83 0.81 19.51
CA MET A 66 -4.73 1.98 18.63
C MET A 66 -6.03 2.30 17.87
N MET A 67 -7.06 1.45 17.99
CA MET A 67 -8.39 1.67 17.39
C MET A 67 -9.39 2.32 18.37
N PHE A 68 -9.05 2.44 19.66
CA PHE A 68 -9.91 3.14 20.63
C PHE A 68 -9.69 4.66 20.57
N ASP A 69 -10.78 5.44 20.60
CA ASP A 69 -10.73 6.92 20.51
C ASP A 69 -9.83 7.58 21.55
N ILE A 70 -9.77 7.03 22.76
CA ILE A 70 -8.90 7.52 23.84
C ILE A 70 -7.39 7.35 23.58
N PHE A 71 -7.00 6.62 22.53
CA PHE A 71 -5.62 6.20 22.25
C PHE A 71 -5.16 6.47 20.81
N LYS A 72 -6.05 6.37 19.81
CA LYS A 72 -5.71 6.36 18.38
C LYS A 72 -4.78 7.51 17.93
N ASP A 73 -5.03 8.71 18.44
CA ASP A 73 -4.37 9.94 17.98
C ASP A 73 -2.91 10.04 18.47
N TRP A 74 -2.55 9.37 19.57
CA TRP A 74 -1.26 9.54 20.24
C TRP A 74 -0.46 8.26 20.51
N LEU A 75 -1.11 7.09 20.55
CA LEU A 75 -0.50 5.82 20.93
C LEU A 75 0.19 5.14 19.73
N ARG A 76 1.44 4.72 19.90
CA ARG A 76 2.21 3.96 18.90
C ARG A 76 2.91 2.75 19.57
N PRO A 77 3.20 1.66 18.82
CA PRO A 77 3.96 0.53 19.34
C PRO A 77 5.41 0.93 19.65
N HIS A 78 6.06 0.14 20.50
CA HIS A 78 7.49 0.25 20.81
C HIS A 78 8.18 -1.09 20.48
N PRO A 79 9.48 -1.12 20.09
CA PRO A 79 10.17 -2.37 19.72
C PRO A 79 10.19 -3.44 20.82
N ASN A 80 10.21 -3.03 22.09
CA ASN A 80 9.91 -3.93 23.22
C ASN A 80 8.38 -4.05 23.38
N PRO A 81 7.79 -5.27 23.27
CA PRO A 81 6.34 -5.49 23.32
C PRO A 81 5.70 -5.25 24.69
N GLU A 82 6.46 -5.05 25.77
CA GLU A 82 5.94 -4.64 27.08
C GLU A 82 5.82 -3.12 27.24
N LEU A 83 6.17 -2.37 26.19
CA LEU A 83 6.17 -0.90 26.17
C LEU A 83 5.36 -0.34 24.99
N ALA A 84 5.00 0.92 25.09
CA ALA A 84 4.32 1.71 24.07
C ALA A 84 4.86 3.15 24.06
N SER A 85 4.76 3.84 22.93
CA SER A 85 5.25 5.20 22.75
C SER A 85 4.09 6.19 22.60
N CYS A 86 4.19 7.34 23.27
CA CYS A 86 3.29 8.47 23.07
C CYS A 86 3.98 9.56 22.24
N ILE A 87 3.45 9.87 21.05
CA ILE A 87 4.05 10.88 20.15
C ILE A 87 3.83 12.33 20.64
N VAL A 88 2.75 12.58 21.39
CA VAL A 88 2.38 13.93 21.89
C VAL A 88 3.35 14.45 22.95
N CYS A 89 4.03 13.56 23.70
CA CYS A 89 4.99 13.98 24.73
C CYS A 89 6.28 13.15 24.77
N SER A 90 6.59 12.42 23.69
CA SER A 90 7.78 11.59 23.49
C SER A 90 8.11 10.64 24.66
N ARG A 91 7.08 10.13 25.34
CA ARG A 91 7.23 9.28 26.53
C ARG A 91 6.95 7.81 26.19
N VAL A 92 7.87 6.94 26.61
CA VAL A 92 7.66 5.49 26.65
C VAL A 92 6.89 5.10 27.93
N ILE A 93 5.90 4.22 27.79
CA ILE A 93 4.91 3.84 28.80
C ILE A 93 4.84 2.30 28.84
N LYS A 94 4.48 1.69 29.98
CA LYS A 94 4.21 0.25 30.05
C LYS A 94 2.94 -0.11 29.27
N ALA A 95 2.97 -1.20 28.51
CA ALA A 95 1.91 -1.62 27.60
C ALA A 95 0.74 -2.34 28.31
N GLY A 96 0.17 -1.70 29.32
CA GLY A 96 -1.08 -2.12 29.96
C GLY A 96 -2.18 -1.08 29.78
N LYS A 97 -3.42 -1.51 29.52
CA LYS A 97 -4.55 -0.60 29.22
C LYS A 97 -4.73 0.49 30.29
N SER A 98 -4.70 0.12 31.57
CA SER A 98 -4.85 1.04 32.71
C SER A 98 -3.67 2.00 32.88
N GLU A 99 -2.48 1.58 32.46
CA GLU A 99 -1.27 2.39 32.44
C GLU A 99 -1.30 3.43 31.29
N LEU A 100 -1.99 3.11 30.18
CA LEU A 100 -2.25 4.01 29.06
C LEU A 100 -3.45 4.96 29.33
N GLU A 101 -4.51 4.50 29.99
CA GLU A 101 -5.64 5.34 30.45
C GLU A 101 -5.17 6.44 31.42
N LYS A 102 -4.28 6.08 32.36
CA LYS A 102 -3.58 7.02 33.25
C LYS A 102 -2.61 7.96 32.52
N HIS A 103 -2.18 7.62 31.30
CA HIS A 103 -1.39 8.52 30.47
C HIS A 103 -2.26 9.55 29.73
N ALA A 104 -3.33 9.09 29.06
CA ALA A 104 -4.28 9.95 28.34
C ALA A 104 -4.83 11.06 29.24
N THR A 105 -5.19 10.71 30.48
CA THR A 105 -5.73 11.65 31.49
C THR A 105 -4.66 12.50 32.19
N GLY A 106 -3.37 12.34 31.87
CA GLY A 106 -2.28 13.01 32.55
C GLY A 106 -2.16 14.50 32.20
N LYS A 107 -2.06 15.38 33.21
CA LYS A 107 -1.98 16.85 33.04
C LYS A 107 -0.95 17.32 32.00
N ARG A 108 0.24 16.68 31.92
CA ARG A 108 1.27 16.99 30.91
C ARG A 108 0.85 16.59 29.48
N HIS A 109 0.23 15.42 29.33
CA HIS A 109 -0.29 14.94 28.04
C HIS A 109 -1.41 15.88 27.54
N LEU A 110 -2.41 16.14 28.39
CA LEU A 110 -3.53 17.05 28.08
C LEU A 110 -3.14 18.53 27.93
N LYS A 111 -1.91 18.92 28.31
CA LYS A 111 -1.35 20.23 27.98
C LYS A 111 -0.74 20.20 26.58
N MET A 112 0.22 19.31 26.33
CA MET A 112 0.91 19.21 25.04
C MET A 112 -0.04 18.87 23.87
N LEU A 113 -1.09 18.08 24.12
CA LEU A 113 -2.14 17.78 23.14
C LEU A 113 -2.89 19.05 22.69
N ARG A 114 -3.21 19.95 23.63
CA ARG A 114 -3.87 21.23 23.32
C ARG A 114 -2.92 22.22 22.65
N GLU A 115 -1.65 22.25 23.06
CA GLU A 115 -0.62 23.07 22.41
C GLU A 115 -0.41 22.65 20.94
N GLN A 116 -0.42 21.34 20.64
CA GLN A 116 -0.38 20.84 19.26
C GLN A 116 -1.66 21.16 18.45
N GLN A 117 -2.83 21.21 19.09
CA GLN A 117 -4.09 21.60 18.43
C GLN A 117 -4.20 23.11 18.21
N GLN A 118 -3.55 23.94 19.03
CA GLN A 118 -3.58 25.41 18.90
C GLN A 118 -2.56 25.95 17.88
N GLY A 119 -1.54 25.19 17.49
CA GLY A 119 -0.53 25.57 16.50
C GLY A 119 -1.00 25.69 15.04
N VAL A 120 -2.32 25.71 14.79
CA VAL A 120 -2.93 25.71 13.44
C VAL A 120 -3.46 27.09 13.02
N VAL A 121 -3.44 28.09 13.91
CA VAL A 121 -3.94 29.45 13.64
C VAL A 121 -2.84 30.49 13.89
N LEU A 122 -2.35 31.12 12.80
CA LEU A 122 -1.87 32.52 12.68
C LEU A 122 -0.93 32.72 11.46
N ILE A 123 -1.46 32.52 10.23
CA ILE A 123 -0.94 33.20 9.02
C ILE A 123 -2.13 33.61 8.14
N ASN A 124 -2.82 34.70 8.54
CA ASN A 124 -3.49 35.67 7.67
C ASN A 124 -4.27 36.67 8.53
N SER A 125 -3.70 37.85 8.70
CA SER A 125 -4.34 39.01 9.35
C SER A 125 -3.77 40.28 8.74
N GLY A 126 -4.10 40.51 7.47
CA GLY A 126 -4.10 41.85 6.87
C GLY A 126 -5.45 42.49 7.12
N ASP A 127 -5.48 43.82 7.31
CA ASP A 127 -6.57 44.50 8.00
C ASP A 127 -7.98 44.34 7.40
N THR A 128 -8.95 44.21 8.29
CA THR A 128 -10.19 45.00 8.18
C THR A 128 -10.79 45.17 9.58
N SER A 129 -10.96 46.42 9.99
CA SER A 129 -11.50 46.78 11.32
C SER A 129 -13.00 47.07 11.25
N ALA A 130 -13.78 46.48 12.16
CA ALA A 130 -14.96 47.06 12.83
C ALA A 130 -15.77 45.95 13.53
N ASP A 131 -16.28 46.27 14.73
CA ASP A 131 -17.66 46.02 15.20
C ASP A 131 -18.23 44.57 15.18
N LEU A 132 -18.78 43.99 16.26
CA LEU A 132 -19.17 44.50 17.59
C LEU A 132 -18.93 43.49 18.74
N GLU A 133 -18.84 44.07 19.94
CA GLU A 133 -19.39 43.67 21.26
C GLU A 133 -19.73 42.22 21.62
N SER A 134 -19.48 41.91 22.91
CA SER A 134 -20.07 40.80 23.65
C SER A 134 -21.56 40.99 23.94
N PHE A 135 -22.34 39.91 24.05
CA PHE A 135 -23.27 39.72 25.19
C PHE A 135 -23.65 38.23 25.39
N THR A 136 -24.63 37.95 26.25
CA THR A 136 -24.89 36.66 26.92
C THR A 136 -25.99 35.81 26.26
N LEU A 137 -26.10 34.55 26.69
CA LEU A 137 -27.25 33.67 26.45
C LEU A 137 -28.53 34.20 27.14
N ASP A 138 -29.68 34.03 26.48
CA ASP A 138 -31.00 33.88 27.11
C ASP A 138 -31.89 32.90 26.31
N GLU A 139 -33.04 32.52 26.88
CA GLU A 139 -33.93 31.48 26.36
C GLU A 139 -35.23 32.07 25.79
N SER A 140 -35.40 32.06 24.46
CA SER A 140 -36.73 32.07 23.82
C SER A 140 -36.67 31.43 22.44
N GLY A 141 -37.76 30.77 22.01
CA GLY A 141 -37.74 29.84 20.88
C GLY A 141 -38.57 30.24 19.66
N THR A 142 -38.13 29.76 18.50
CA THR A 142 -38.81 29.75 17.18
C THR A 142 -38.82 31.10 16.41
N ALA A 143 -38.77 31.15 15.07
CA ALA A 143 -38.85 30.07 14.07
C ALA A 143 -38.14 30.37 12.71
N SER A 144 -37.97 29.31 11.91
CA SER A 144 -37.83 29.28 10.42
C SER A 144 -36.48 29.65 9.79
N GLY A 145 -35.87 28.69 9.05
CA GLY A 145 -34.52 28.87 8.47
C GLY A 145 -34.03 27.89 7.38
N ASN A 146 -34.90 27.03 6.79
CA ASN A 146 -34.62 26.26 5.57
C ASN A 146 -33.39 25.31 5.55
N ASP A 147 -33.31 24.34 6.48
CA ASP A 147 -32.23 23.34 6.53
C ASP A 147 -32.32 22.22 5.48
N GLY A 148 -31.32 22.15 4.60
CA GLY A 148 -31.07 20.97 3.76
C GLY A 148 -30.47 19.82 4.58
N LYS A 149 -31.18 18.69 4.69
CA LYS A 149 -30.76 17.53 5.51
C LYS A 149 -29.46 16.89 5.04
N GLN A 150 -28.33 17.31 5.61
CA GLN A 150 -27.04 16.67 5.42
C GLN A 150 -26.92 15.41 6.29
N GLN A 151 -27.37 14.26 5.77
CA GLN A 151 -27.26 12.97 6.48
C GLN A 151 -25.80 12.54 6.65
N PHE A 152 -25.34 12.47 7.89
CA PHE A 152 -24.13 11.73 8.25
C PHE A 152 -24.40 10.23 8.13
N ILE A 153 -23.81 9.58 7.12
CA ILE A 153 -23.83 8.12 7.00
C ILE A 153 -22.85 7.56 8.05
N MET A 154 -23.41 6.96 9.10
CA MET A 154 -22.65 6.27 10.14
C MET A 154 -22.16 4.91 9.64
N TYR A 155 -20.91 4.56 9.94
CA TYR A 155 -20.32 3.25 9.60
C TYR A 155 -20.93 2.11 10.46
N ARG A 156 -22.13 1.62 10.10
CA ARG A 156 -22.75 0.46 10.79
C ARG A 156 -23.53 -0.54 9.93
N ASP A 157 -23.84 -0.27 8.67
CA ASP A 157 -24.77 -1.11 7.89
C ASP A 157 -24.09 -2.05 6.87
N PHE A 158 -22.76 -2.10 6.81
CA PHE A 158 -22.02 -2.80 5.75
C PHE A 158 -21.87 -4.32 5.93
N GLU A 159 -22.21 -4.88 7.11
CA GLU A 159 -22.03 -6.32 7.39
C GLU A 159 -23.22 -7.20 6.96
N HIS A 160 -24.39 -6.62 6.65
CA HIS A 160 -25.64 -7.40 6.48
C HIS A 160 -25.96 -7.88 5.05
N GLN A 161 -25.18 -7.52 4.03
CA GLN A 161 -25.36 -8.02 2.65
C GLN A 161 -24.35 -9.10 2.23
N TYR A 162 -23.36 -9.44 3.05
CA TYR A 162 -22.23 -10.29 2.64
C TYR A 162 -22.40 -11.80 2.89
N SER A 163 -23.64 -12.26 3.14
CA SER A 163 -23.94 -13.65 3.58
C SER A 163 -25.01 -14.37 2.76
N ALA A 164 -25.36 -13.87 1.56
CA ALA A 164 -26.47 -14.40 0.75
C ALA A 164 -26.05 -15.11 -0.56
N GLU A 165 -24.84 -14.88 -1.08
CA GLU A 165 -24.42 -15.35 -2.41
C GLU A 165 -23.11 -16.17 -2.36
N GLN A 166 -23.12 -17.27 -1.62
CA GLN A 166 -22.15 -18.35 -1.78
C GLN A 166 -22.82 -19.73 -1.71
N HIS A 167 -23.39 -20.18 -2.82
CA HIS A 167 -23.49 -21.60 -3.16
C HIS A 167 -23.59 -21.77 -4.68
N GLU A 168 -23.14 -22.92 -5.18
CA GLU A 168 -23.36 -23.44 -6.54
C GLU A 168 -22.90 -22.56 -7.74
N ASN A 169 -21.62 -22.72 -8.12
CA ASN A 169 -21.34 -23.19 -9.48
C ASN A 169 -20.04 -24.00 -9.56
N THR A 170 -20.16 -25.32 -9.70
CA THR A 170 -19.04 -26.22 -10.06
C THR A 170 -19.07 -26.42 -11.58
N GLY A 171 -18.46 -25.50 -12.32
CA GLY A 171 -18.39 -25.53 -13.78
C GLY A 171 -16.95 -25.38 -14.28
N ASP A 172 -16.45 -26.40 -14.98
CA ASP A 172 -15.22 -26.31 -15.77
C ASP A 172 -15.49 -25.50 -17.05
N VAL A 173 -14.76 -24.40 -17.26
CA VAL A 173 -14.76 -23.67 -18.53
C VAL A 173 -13.37 -23.10 -18.83
N SER A 174 -12.72 -23.66 -19.83
CA SER A 174 -11.59 -23.01 -20.50
C SER A 174 -12.10 -21.87 -21.39
N ALA A 175 -11.91 -20.62 -20.98
CA ALA A 175 -12.26 -19.44 -21.78
C ALA A 175 -11.08 -18.45 -21.86
N VAL A 176 -10.54 -18.28 -23.07
CA VAL A 176 -9.58 -17.22 -23.40
C VAL A 176 -10.36 -16.08 -24.03
N GLU A 177 -10.73 -15.06 -23.25
CA GLU A 177 -11.47 -13.90 -23.76
C GLU A 177 -10.64 -12.61 -23.78
N SER A 178 -10.86 -11.84 -24.84
CA SER A 178 -10.01 -10.75 -25.30
C SER A 178 -10.02 -9.53 -24.39
N TYR A 179 -8.83 -9.04 -24.05
CA TYR A 179 -8.67 -7.67 -23.54
C TYR A 179 -9.13 -6.63 -24.57
N ALA A 180 -9.76 -5.56 -24.12
CA ALA A 180 -10.10 -4.42 -24.96
C ALA A 180 -8.83 -3.77 -25.58
N PRO A 181 -8.88 -3.30 -26.83
CA PRO A 181 -7.70 -2.81 -27.54
C PRO A 181 -7.10 -1.54 -26.90
N GLY A 182 -5.77 -1.47 -26.87
CA GLY A 182 -5.03 -0.24 -26.55
C GLY A 182 -4.47 -0.10 -25.13
N ILE A 183 -4.36 -1.19 -24.35
CA ILE A 183 -3.60 -1.24 -23.09
C ILE A 183 -2.56 -2.35 -23.18
N TYR A 184 -1.29 -2.02 -22.97
CA TYR A 184 -0.22 -3.01 -22.91
C TYR A 184 -0.19 -3.69 -21.53
N VAL A 185 -0.61 -4.95 -21.49
CA VAL A 185 -0.38 -5.87 -20.37
C VAL A 185 0.48 -7.00 -20.91
N PRO A 186 1.72 -7.22 -20.42
CA PRO A 186 2.52 -8.35 -20.86
C PRO A 186 1.88 -9.66 -20.40
N VAL A 187 1.85 -10.66 -21.29
CA VAL A 187 1.38 -12.01 -20.96
C VAL A 187 2.38 -12.65 -20.00
N GLN A 188 1.95 -12.94 -18.77
CA GLN A 188 2.79 -13.60 -17.77
C GLN A 188 2.86 -15.10 -18.04
N GLU A 189 3.89 -15.56 -18.76
CA GLU A 189 4.30 -16.95 -18.70
C GLU A 189 4.63 -17.33 -17.24
N ARG A 190 4.08 -18.45 -16.75
CA ARG A 190 4.29 -18.92 -15.38
C ARG A 190 5.66 -19.59 -15.19
N ALA A 191 6.74 -18.86 -15.48
CA ALA A 191 8.09 -19.27 -15.15
C ALA A 191 8.31 -19.15 -13.63
N VAL A 192 8.39 -20.30 -12.93
CA VAL A 192 8.78 -20.34 -11.51
C VAL A 192 10.28 -20.09 -11.40
N GLN A 193 10.67 -18.82 -11.36
CA GLN A 193 12.05 -18.41 -11.13
C GLN A 193 12.28 -18.05 -9.66
N GLN A 194 13.35 -18.58 -9.09
CA GLN A 194 13.80 -18.26 -7.74
C GLN A 194 14.22 -16.78 -7.66
N PRO A 195 14.07 -16.10 -6.51
CA PRO A 195 14.44 -14.70 -6.38
C PRO A 195 15.95 -14.54 -6.46
N ALA A 196 16.45 -13.97 -7.56
CA ALA A 196 17.83 -13.52 -7.65
C ALA A 196 18.10 -12.44 -6.58
N GLU A 197 19.25 -12.54 -5.90
CA GLU A 197 19.58 -11.64 -4.79
C GLU A 197 19.88 -10.22 -5.31
N ALA A 198 18.94 -9.31 -5.12
CA ALA A 198 19.17 -7.89 -5.37
C ALA A 198 20.22 -7.35 -4.38
N SER A 199 21.40 -6.98 -4.90
CA SER A 199 22.51 -6.47 -4.12
C SER A 199 22.13 -5.15 -3.44
N ARG A 200 21.93 -5.20 -2.12
CA ARG A 200 21.51 -4.05 -1.30
C ARG A 200 22.65 -3.04 -1.17
N SER A 201 22.68 -2.04 -2.05
CA SER A 201 23.49 -0.83 -1.87
C SER A 201 22.98 -0.06 -0.64
N SER A 202 23.69 -0.18 0.48
CA SER A 202 23.27 0.32 1.81
C SER A 202 23.50 1.82 2.01
N GLY A 203 23.21 2.63 0.99
CA GLY A 203 23.17 4.09 1.05
C GLY A 203 21.88 4.63 0.44
N PRO A 204 21.43 5.84 0.81
CA PRO A 204 20.25 6.43 0.19
C PRO A 204 20.50 6.63 -1.31
N SER A 205 19.74 5.91 -2.14
CA SER A 205 19.69 6.09 -3.59
C SER A 205 19.21 7.52 -3.88
N ARG A 206 20.16 8.43 -4.13
CA ARG A 206 19.86 9.83 -4.45
C ARG A 206 19.17 9.91 -5.80
N LEU A 207 17.84 9.86 -5.76
CA LEU A 207 16.95 10.14 -6.87
C LEU A 207 17.37 11.46 -7.53
N PHE A 208 17.81 11.38 -8.77
CA PHE A 208 18.38 12.52 -9.48
C PHE A 208 18.20 12.34 -10.98
N VAL A 209 17.83 13.42 -11.67
CA VAL A 209 17.73 13.42 -13.14
C VAL A 209 19.11 13.04 -13.73
N THR A 210 19.12 12.33 -14.86
CA THR A 210 20.28 11.65 -15.48
C THR A 210 20.77 10.36 -14.79
N LYS A 211 20.15 9.90 -13.69
CA LYS A 211 20.47 8.62 -13.04
C LYS A 211 19.38 7.56 -13.30
N PRO A 212 19.70 6.26 -13.20
CA PRO A 212 18.68 5.21 -13.23
C PRO A 212 17.59 5.46 -12.19
N ALA A 213 16.33 5.29 -12.60
CA ALA A 213 15.20 5.42 -11.70
C ALA A 213 15.15 4.23 -10.70
N PRO A 214 14.70 4.41 -9.45
CA PRO A 214 14.57 3.31 -8.50
C PRO A 214 13.65 2.19 -9.02
N HIS A 215 14.07 0.94 -8.82
CA HIS A 215 13.37 -0.24 -9.29
C HIS A 215 12.13 -0.52 -8.44
N TRP A 216 10.99 -0.81 -9.07
CA TRP A 216 9.78 -1.21 -8.37
C TRP A 216 9.13 -2.44 -8.99
N LYS A 217 8.47 -3.24 -8.13
CA LYS A 217 7.62 -4.37 -8.50
C LYS A 217 6.48 -4.53 -7.49
N ALA A 218 5.25 -4.22 -7.88
CA ALA A 218 4.12 -4.07 -6.96
C ALA A 218 2.79 -4.62 -7.49
N THR A 219 1.82 -4.77 -6.59
CA THR A 219 0.44 -5.09 -6.95
C THR A 219 -0.23 -3.85 -7.51
N ALA A 220 -0.95 -3.99 -8.61
CA ALA A 220 -1.65 -2.92 -9.29
C ALA A 220 -3.08 -3.32 -9.68
N ILE A 221 -3.95 -2.34 -9.90
CA ILE A 221 -5.23 -2.52 -10.58
C ILE A 221 -5.09 -2.09 -12.04
N VAL A 222 -5.47 -2.97 -12.96
CA VAL A 222 -5.52 -2.72 -14.41
C VAL A 222 -6.86 -3.21 -14.93
N ASN A 223 -7.63 -2.34 -15.60
CA ASN A 223 -8.98 -2.66 -16.11
C ASN A 223 -9.95 -3.22 -15.06
N GLY A 224 -9.77 -2.88 -13.78
CA GLY A 224 -10.58 -3.43 -12.68
C GLY A 224 -10.12 -4.80 -12.15
N HIS A 225 -9.05 -5.37 -12.69
CA HIS A 225 -8.45 -6.62 -12.23
C HIS A 225 -7.18 -6.38 -11.40
N VAL A 226 -6.95 -7.22 -10.39
CA VAL A 226 -5.70 -7.22 -9.61
C VAL A 226 -4.62 -7.93 -10.42
N THR A 227 -3.47 -7.29 -10.60
CA THR A 227 -2.28 -7.87 -11.25
C THR A 227 -1.00 -7.45 -10.51
N ARG A 228 0.16 -7.93 -10.95
CA ARG A 228 1.47 -7.53 -10.45
C ARG A 228 2.30 -6.98 -11.61
N LEU A 229 2.79 -5.75 -11.46
CA LEU A 229 3.62 -5.06 -12.44
C LEU A 229 5.04 -4.88 -11.93
N ASP A 230 5.98 -4.78 -12.86
CA ASP A 230 7.40 -4.49 -12.67
C ASP A 230 7.80 -3.32 -13.58
N VAL A 231 8.70 -2.43 -13.15
CA VAL A 231 9.20 -1.37 -14.05
C VAL A 231 9.88 -1.94 -15.31
N ASN A 232 10.40 -3.17 -15.23
CA ASN A 232 10.97 -3.87 -16.38
C ASN A 232 9.94 -4.23 -17.47
N ASP A 233 8.65 -4.31 -17.14
CA ASP A 233 7.56 -4.62 -18.09
C ASP A 233 7.45 -3.54 -19.19
N TYR A 234 7.97 -2.34 -18.93
CA TYR A 234 7.90 -1.17 -19.79
C TYR A 234 9.19 -0.89 -20.57
N LYS A 235 10.17 -1.81 -20.57
CA LYS A 235 11.45 -1.65 -21.30
C LYS A 235 11.23 -1.27 -22.76
N GLY A 236 12.04 -0.32 -23.25
CA GLY A 236 11.94 0.22 -24.62
C GLY A 236 10.85 1.29 -24.81
N ARG A 237 9.99 1.55 -23.82
CA ARG A 237 8.99 2.62 -23.80
C ARG A 237 9.37 3.70 -22.79
N TYR A 238 8.78 4.89 -22.93
CA TYR A 238 8.81 5.88 -21.85
C TYR A 238 7.76 5.52 -20.80
N VAL A 239 8.02 5.85 -19.53
CA VAL A 239 7.09 5.68 -18.41
C VAL A 239 6.94 6.98 -17.66
N VAL A 240 5.70 7.42 -17.44
CA VAL A 240 5.39 8.42 -16.41
C VAL A 240 4.91 7.68 -15.16
N LEU A 241 5.73 7.68 -14.12
CA LEU A 241 5.31 7.23 -12.78
C LEU A 241 4.68 8.41 -12.05
N PHE A 242 3.38 8.34 -11.78
CA PHE A 242 2.55 9.45 -11.33
C PHE A 242 2.02 9.23 -9.91
N PHE A 243 2.66 9.83 -8.92
CA PHE A 243 2.25 9.74 -7.53
C PHE A 243 1.08 10.67 -7.23
N TYR A 244 0.13 10.18 -6.43
CA TYR A 244 -1.01 10.95 -5.93
C TYR A 244 -1.22 10.65 -4.44
N ALA A 245 -2.00 11.48 -3.75
CA ALA A 245 -2.06 11.48 -2.30
C ALA A 245 -2.95 10.33 -1.78
N HIS A 246 -4.21 10.30 -2.21
CA HIS A 246 -5.23 9.37 -1.71
C HIS A 246 -6.28 9.03 -2.78
N ASN A 247 -6.84 7.82 -2.70
CA ASN A 247 -8.12 7.49 -3.33
C ASN A 247 -9.26 8.35 -2.76
N PHE A 248 -10.39 8.41 -3.47
CA PHE A 248 -11.64 9.11 -3.07
C PHE A 248 -11.52 10.65 -2.86
N SER A 249 -10.34 11.23 -3.09
CA SER A 249 -10.12 12.68 -3.12
C SER A 249 -10.51 13.29 -4.46
N LYS A 250 -11.10 14.49 -4.45
CA LYS A 250 -11.57 15.19 -5.66
C LYS A 250 -10.43 15.59 -6.62
N VAL A 251 -9.28 16.02 -6.10
CA VAL A 251 -8.14 16.46 -6.91
C VAL A 251 -7.42 15.27 -7.51
N ASP A 252 -7.25 14.20 -6.73
CA ASP A 252 -6.65 12.95 -7.18
C ASP A 252 -7.54 12.27 -8.24
N ALA A 253 -8.86 12.29 -8.06
CA ALA A 253 -9.81 11.80 -9.06
C ALA A 253 -9.77 12.63 -10.36
N SER A 254 -9.62 13.95 -10.30
CA SER A 254 -9.58 14.78 -11.51
C SER A 254 -8.27 14.58 -12.29
N GLU A 255 -7.13 14.47 -11.61
CA GLU A 255 -5.84 14.14 -12.23
C GLU A 255 -5.87 12.75 -12.90
N ILE A 256 -6.32 11.71 -12.18
CA ILE A 256 -6.36 10.33 -12.71
C ILE A 256 -7.33 10.21 -13.90
N ASN A 257 -8.52 10.80 -13.82
CA ASN A 257 -9.48 10.78 -14.94
C ASN A 257 -8.93 11.55 -16.16
N ARG A 258 -8.35 12.74 -15.97
CA ARG A 258 -7.77 13.56 -17.06
C ARG A 258 -6.63 12.83 -17.79
N LEU A 259 -5.76 12.13 -17.06
CA LEU A 259 -4.69 11.31 -17.64
C LEU A 259 -5.25 10.07 -18.34
N SER A 260 -6.21 9.39 -17.73
CA SER A 260 -6.88 8.22 -18.32
C SER A 260 -7.60 8.54 -19.64
N ASP A 261 -8.19 9.72 -19.75
CA ASP A 261 -8.91 10.12 -20.98
C ASP A 261 -7.94 10.45 -22.12
N ARG A 262 -6.77 11.01 -21.80
CA ARG A 262 -5.72 11.40 -22.75
C ARG A 262 -4.64 10.36 -22.98
N ILE A 263 -4.73 9.17 -22.37
CA ILE A 263 -3.68 8.14 -22.44
C ILE A 263 -3.30 7.74 -23.88
N ALA A 264 -4.22 7.89 -24.84
CA ALA A 264 -3.94 7.67 -26.26
C ALA A 264 -2.86 8.61 -26.82
N GLU A 265 -2.82 9.88 -26.40
CA GLU A 265 -1.81 10.86 -26.84
C GLU A 265 -0.40 10.43 -26.39
N PHE A 266 -0.28 9.91 -25.17
CA PHE A 266 0.97 9.36 -24.62
C PHE A 266 1.35 8.04 -25.32
N ARG A 267 0.39 7.13 -25.52
CA ARG A 267 0.64 5.85 -26.21
C ARG A 267 1.06 6.03 -27.67
N ASN A 268 0.54 7.05 -28.36
CA ASN A 268 0.97 7.43 -29.71
C ASN A 268 2.46 7.85 -29.73
N VAL A 269 2.97 8.49 -28.68
CA VAL A 269 4.40 8.77 -28.48
C VAL A 269 5.08 7.70 -27.61
N GLN A 270 4.70 6.43 -27.77
CA GLN A 270 5.30 5.25 -27.14
C GLN A 270 5.51 5.36 -25.61
N THR A 271 4.63 6.09 -24.93
CA THR A 271 4.70 6.38 -23.50
C THR A 271 3.52 5.75 -22.75
N GLU A 272 3.79 5.07 -21.65
CA GLU A 272 2.77 4.60 -20.70
C GLU A 272 2.74 5.48 -19.45
N ILE A 273 1.59 5.53 -18.79
CA ILE A 273 1.41 6.23 -17.51
C ILE A 273 0.96 5.20 -16.46
N VAL A 274 1.67 5.18 -15.33
CA VAL A 274 1.39 4.31 -14.18
C VAL A 274 1.23 5.18 -12.96
N ALA A 275 0.07 5.16 -12.31
CA ALA A 275 -0.18 5.94 -11.12
C ALA A 275 0.16 5.15 -9.84
N CYS A 276 0.54 5.83 -8.76
CA CYS A 276 0.98 5.19 -7.51
C CYS A 276 0.56 5.99 -6.26
N SER A 277 0.17 5.31 -5.20
CA SER A 277 -0.13 5.92 -3.89
C SER A 277 0.05 4.91 -2.75
N THR A 278 -0.02 5.37 -1.49
CA THR A 278 0.08 4.50 -0.30
C THR A 278 -1.20 3.70 -0.01
N ASP A 279 -2.27 3.92 -0.78
CA ASP A 279 -3.52 3.16 -0.70
C ASP A 279 -3.32 1.66 -1.01
N SER A 280 -4.27 0.83 -0.54
CA SER A 280 -4.27 -0.61 -0.83
C SER A 280 -4.89 -0.94 -2.19
N HIS A 281 -4.53 -2.09 -2.77
CA HIS A 281 -5.14 -2.56 -4.01
C HIS A 281 -6.66 -2.80 -3.90
N LEU A 282 -7.18 -3.10 -2.70
CA LEU A 282 -8.62 -3.19 -2.42
C LEU A 282 -9.30 -1.81 -2.41
N SER A 283 -8.61 -0.80 -1.91
CA SER A 283 -9.03 0.61 -2.00
C SER A 283 -9.12 1.04 -3.47
N HIS A 284 -8.09 0.75 -4.28
CA HIS A 284 -8.11 1.00 -5.73
C HIS A 284 -9.25 0.24 -6.44
N LEU A 285 -9.43 -1.05 -6.16
CA LEU A 285 -10.48 -1.89 -6.75
C LEU A 285 -11.90 -1.36 -6.46
N THR A 286 -12.07 -0.68 -5.33
CA THR A 286 -13.32 -0.01 -4.96
C THR A 286 -13.45 1.36 -5.67
N TRP A 287 -12.36 2.12 -5.76
CA TRP A 287 -12.36 3.45 -6.39
C TRP A 287 -12.55 3.41 -7.91
N VAL A 288 -12.03 2.39 -8.62
CA VAL A 288 -12.28 2.16 -10.05
C VAL A 288 -13.69 1.64 -10.36
N LYS A 289 -14.45 1.18 -9.36
CA LYS A 289 -15.88 0.84 -9.51
C LYS A 289 -16.79 2.04 -9.28
N LYS A 290 -16.32 3.06 -8.56
CA LYS A 290 -17.12 4.25 -8.23
C LYS A 290 -17.24 5.20 -9.43
N ALA A 291 -18.44 5.72 -9.66
CA ALA A 291 -18.73 6.62 -10.77
C ALA A 291 -17.94 7.95 -10.66
N ARG A 292 -17.50 8.49 -11.80
CA ARG A 292 -16.70 9.73 -11.85
C ARG A 292 -17.40 10.94 -11.24
N GLY A 293 -18.72 11.07 -11.45
CA GLY A 293 -19.55 12.13 -10.86
C GLY A 293 -19.61 12.11 -9.33
N GLU A 294 -19.23 10.99 -8.70
CA GLU A 294 -19.19 10.83 -7.24
C GLU A 294 -17.76 10.96 -6.67
N GLY A 295 -16.78 11.40 -7.46
CA GLY A 295 -15.36 11.39 -7.07
C GLY A 295 -14.66 10.03 -7.24
N GLY A 296 -15.26 9.12 -8.00
CA GLY A 296 -14.63 7.86 -8.42
C GLY A 296 -13.79 8.00 -9.70
N VAL A 297 -13.21 6.88 -10.13
CA VAL A 297 -12.35 6.81 -11.34
C VAL A 297 -12.76 5.67 -12.27
N ALA A 298 -14.07 5.40 -12.37
CA ALA A 298 -14.62 4.42 -13.32
C ALA A 298 -14.16 4.66 -14.76
N GLY A 299 -13.88 3.56 -15.47
CA GLY A 299 -13.34 3.58 -16.83
C GLY A 299 -11.86 3.98 -16.94
N THR A 300 -11.08 3.86 -15.86
CA THR A 300 -9.65 4.18 -15.85
C THR A 300 -8.82 3.22 -16.71
N LYS A 301 -7.99 3.80 -17.60
CA LYS A 301 -7.15 3.12 -18.62
C LYS A 301 -5.65 3.13 -18.30
N ILE A 302 -5.28 3.62 -17.12
CA ILE A 302 -3.91 3.66 -16.58
C ILE A 302 -3.81 2.74 -15.35
N PRO A 303 -2.72 1.96 -15.18
CA PRO A 303 -2.55 1.14 -13.98
C PRO A 303 -2.47 1.96 -12.69
N LEU A 304 -3.10 1.47 -11.61
CA LEU A 304 -3.00 2.03 -10.26
C LEU A 304 -2.19 1.09 -9.35
N ILE A 305 -0.93 1.43 -9.08
CA ILE A 305 -0.05 0.74 -8.12
C ILE A 305 -0.43 1.07 -6.68
N ALA A 306 -0.53 0.03 -5.86
CA ALA A 306 -0.63 0.12 -4.42
C ALA A 306 0.75 -0.04 -3.76
N ASP A 307 1.18 0.97 -3.00
CA ASP A 307 2.42 0.97 -2.21
C ASP A 307 2.14 1.08 -0.68
N PRO A 308 1.39 0.13 -0.06
CA PRO A 308 1.01 0.19 1.36
C PRO A 308 2.16 -0.07 2.34
N THR A 309 3.36 -0.36 1.84
CA THR A 309 4.61 -0.39 2.63
C THR A 309 5.36 0.96 2.57
N HIS A 310 4.89 1.85 1.69
CA HIS A 310 5.46 3.15 1.35
C HIS A 310 6.94 3.01 0.94
N VAL A 311 7.32 1.94 0.23
CA VAL A 311 8.72 1.68 -0.17
C VAL A 311 9.04 2.46 -1.43
N ILE A 312 8.22 2.30 -2.47
CA ILE A 312 8.38 3.01 -3.74
C ILE A 312 8.32 4.52 -3.48
N SER A 313 7.37 4.96 -2.66
CA SER A 313 7.16 6.36 -2.32
C SER A 313 8.30 6.99 -1.51
N LYS A 314 9.08 6.18 -0.77
CA LYS A 314 10.31 6.63 -0.08
C LYS A 314 11.51 6.66 -1.02
N GLU A 315 11.68 5.66 -1.88
CA GLU A 315 12.76 5.61 -2.88
C GLU A 315 12.64 6.74 -3.92
N TYR A 316 11.41 7.10 -4.28
CA TYR A 316 11.09 8.27 -5.11
C TYR A 316 10.97 9.57 -4.29
N GLY A 317 11.27 9.57 -2.99
CA GLY A 317 11.43 10.79 -2.17
C GLY A 317 10.17 11.64 -1.97
N VAL A 318 8.97 11.06 -2.13
CA VAL A 318 7.68 11.78 -2.18
C VAL A 318 6.72 11.44 -1.04
N TYR A 319 7.04 10.42 -0.25
CA TYR A 319 6.30 10.05 0.95
C TYR A 319 6.48 11.09 2.08
N VAL A 320 5.38 11.52 2.69
CA VAL A 320 5.36 12.46 3.83
C VAL A 320 5.12 11.67 5.13
N PRO A 321 6.16 11.42 5.97
CA PRO A 321 6.04 10.52 7.12
C PRO A 321 5.00 10.94 8.17
N GLU A 322 4.77 12.23 8.31
CA GLU A 322 3.86 12.84 9.29
C GLU A 322 2.40 12.71 8.87
N LYS A 323 2.13 12.56 7.56
CA LYS A 323 0.78 12.49 6.99
C LYS A 323 0.41 11.10 6.45
N GLY A 324 1.39 10.21 6.22
CA GLY A 324 1.15 8.85 5.73
C GLY A 324 0.81 8.73 4.24
N HIS A 325 0.98 9.81 3.47
CA HIS A 325 0.63 9.88 2.06
C HIS A 325 1.74 10.55 1.22
N ASN A 326 1.52 10.62 -0.08
CA ASN A 326 2.51 11.16 -1.02
C ASN A 326 2.23 12.62 -1.39
N LEU A 327 3.28 13.35 -1.78
CA LEU A 327 3.19 14.60 -2.53
C LEU A 327 2.69 14.35 -3.96
N ARG A 328 2.20 15.41 -4.64
CA ARG A 328 1.75 15.33 -6.04
C ARG A 328 2.95 15.35 -6.98
N ALA A 329 3.62 14.21 -7.12
CA ALA A 329 4.84 14.08 -7.89
C ALA A 329 4.70 13.24 -9.15
N HIS A 330 5.40 13.59 -10.23
CA HIS A 330 5.52 12.72 -11.40
C HIS A 330 6.96 12.62 -11.88
N PHE A 331 7.32 11.46 -12.42
CA PHE A 331 8.67 11.12 -12.87
C PHE A 331 8.61 10.57 -14.28
N VAL A 332 9.33 11.20 -15.22
CA VAL A 332 9.44 10.75 -16.61
C VAL A 332 10.72 9.92 -16.73
N ILE A 333 10.55 8.63 -16.99
CA ILE A 333 11.61 7.63 -17.13
C ILE A 333 11.70 7.25 -18.62
N ASP A 334 12.90 7.23 -19.19
CA ASP A 334 13.09 6.89 -20.60
C ASP A 334 13.17 5.38 -20.88
N ARG A 335 13.29 5.06 -22.17
CA ARG A 335 13.39 3.71 -22.74
C ARG A 335 14.51 2.85 -22.13
N ARG A 336 15.51 3.49 -21.49
CA ARG A 336 16.70 2.89 -20.88
C ARG A 336 16.58 2.79 -19.35
N GLY A 337 15.50 3.26 -18.76
CA GLY A 337 15.28 3.30 -17.31
C GLY A 337 15.94 4.49 -16.60
N ILE A 338 16.37 5.53 -17.34
CA ILE A 338 16.96 6.73 -16.75
C ILE A 338 15.86 7.75 -16.42
N LEU A 339 15.95 8.37 -15.24
CA LEU A 339 15.09 9.49 -14.86
C LEU A 339 15.48 10.74 -15.65
N ARG A 340 14.54 11.29 -16.43
CA ARG A 340 14.79 12.42 -17.34
C ARG A 340 14.09 13.72 -16.92
N HIS A 341 12.97 13.63 -16.22
CA HIS A 341 12.27 14.78 -15.64
C HIS A 341 11.54 14.38 -14.36
N MET A 342 11.45 15.31 -13.41
CA MET A 342 10.59 15.16 -12.23
C MET A 342 9.99 16.50 -11.84
N ALA A 343 8.71 16.50 -11.45
CA ALA A 343 8.06 17.64 -10.80
C ALA A 343 7.33 17.17 -9.55
N ILE A 344 7.34 17.99 -8.50
CA ILE A 344 6.75 17.68 -7.18
C ILE A 344 5.95 18.90 -6.73
N ASN A 345 4.63 18.73 -6.63
CA ASN A 345 3.71 19.78 -6.17
C ASN A 345 3.26 19.56 -4.72
N ASP A 346 2.87 20.66 -4.07
CA ASP A 346 2.08 20.61 -2.83
C ASP A 346 0.77 19.80 -3.05
N PRO A 347 0.27 19.05 -2.04
CA PRO A 347 -0.98 18.29 -2.14
C PRO A 347 -2.23 19.06 -2.60
N LEU A 348 -2.25 20.40 -2.54
CA LEU A 348 -3.35 21.23 -3.02
C LEU A 348 -3.27 21.59 -4.52
N ILE A 349 -2.11 21.44 -5.18
CA ILE A 349 -1.87 21.94 -6.55
C ILE A 349 -1.81 20.79 -7.56
N GLY A 350 -2.87 20.62 -8.33
CA GLY A 350 -2.93 19.66 -9.45
C GLY A 350 -1.95 19.99 -10.59
N ARG A 351 -1.57 18.98 -11.38
CA ARG A 351 -0.57 19.06 -12.45
C ARG A 351 -1.19 19.22 -13.84
N GLY A 352 -0.52 19.99 -14.71
CA GLY A 352 -0.93 20.16 -16.11
C GLY A 352 -0.58 18.95 -16.98
N THR A 353 -1.58 18.29 -17.56
CA THR A 353 -1.38 17.17 -18.50
C THR A 353 -0.69 17.60 -19.80
N ASP A 354 -0.97 18.81 -20.27
CA ASP A 354 -0.41 19.38 -21.49
C ASP A 354 1.10 19.61 -21.37
N GLU A 355 1.55 20.16 -20.23
CA GLU A 355 2.98 20.33 -19.95
C GLU A 355 3.69 18.97 -19.80
N LEU A 356 3.07 18.00 -19.11
CA LEU A 356 3.59 16.64 -19.03
C LEU A 356 3.78 16.01 -20.42
N LEU A 357 2.82 16.20 -21.34
CA LEU A 357 2.91 15.71 -22.72
C LEU A 357 3.98 16.46 -23.51
N ARG A 358 4.09 17.78 -23.35
CA ARG A 358 5.14 18.62 -23.98
C ARG A 358 6.53 18.16 -23.56
N ILE A 359 6.77 17.95 -22.27
CA ILE A 359 8.02 17.43 -21.71
C ILE A 359 8.33 16.02 -22.25
N VAL A 360 7.35 15.12 -22.31
CA VAL A 360 7.54 13.77 -22.89
C VAL A 360 7.95 13.85 -24.37
N LYS A 361 7.28 14.69 -25.18
CA LYS A 361 7.65 14.90 -26.59
C LYS A 361 9.04 15.53 -26.73
N ALA A 362 9.37 16.53 -25.92
CA ALA A 362 10.67 17.22 -25.94
C ALA A 362 11.82 16.27 -25.60
N LEU A 363 11.66 15.45 -24.56
CA LEU A 363 12.65 14.45 -24.18
C LEU A 363 12.86 13.38 -25.26
N GLN A 364 11.80 12.99 -25.99
CA GLN A 364 11.94 12.04 -27.10
C GLN A 364 12.55 12.68 -28.35
N PHE A 365 12.24 13.94 -28.65
CA PHE A 365 12.87 14.67 -29.74
C PHE A 365 14.38 14.84 -29.46
N SER A 366 14.76 15.23 -28.24
CA SER A 366 16.15 15.29 -27.76
C SER A 366 16.85 13.92 -27.64
N ASP A 367 16.12 12.80 -27.74
CA ASP A 367 16.71 11.45 -27.90
C ASP A 367 16.94 11.07 -29.38
N THR A 368 16.44 11.90 -30.32
CA THR A 368 16.61 11.73 -31.78
C THR A 368 17.49 12.79 -32.43
N VAL A 369 17.59 13.99 -31.83
CA VAL A 369 18.53 15.05 -32.22
C VAL A 369 19.43 15.38 -31.03
N GLU A 370 20.75 15.41 -31.23
CA GLU A 370 21.73 15.73 -30.18
C GLU A 370 21.87 17.26 -29.96
N GLU A 371 20.78 18.01 -30.18
CA GLU A 371 20.74 19.47 -30.11
C GLU A 371 19.93 19.97 -28.89
N PRO A 372 20.34 21.10 -28.26
CA PRO A 372 19.65 21.64 -27.10
C PRO A 372 18.33 22.32 -27.48
N LEU A 373 17.23 21.90 -26.84
CA LEU A 373 15.92 22.52 -27.04
C LEU A 373 15.78 23.83 -26.24
N ILE A 374 15.13 24.82 -26.86
CA ILE A 374 14.91 26.14 -26.27
C ILE A 374 13.82 26.15 -25.18
N ALA A 375 13.76 27.25 -24.42
CA ALA A 375 12.62 27.53 -23.55
C ALA A 375 11.30 27.52 -24.33
N ASP A 376 10.23 27.06 -23.68
CA ASP A 376 8.88 26.97 -24.24
C ASP A 376 8.72 26.17 -25.55
N TRP A 377 9.72 25.34 -25.92
CA TRP A 377 9.68 24.49 -27.12
C TRP A 377 8.39 23.68 -27.22
N THR A 378 7.79 23.68 -28.41
CA THR A 378 6.66 22.85 -28.81
C THR A 378 7.01 22.05 -30.05
N PRO A 379 6.47 20.83 -30.23
CA PRO A 379 6.69 19.99 -31.43
C PRO A 379 6.27 20.64 -32.75
N GLU A 380 5.43 21.67 -32.68
CA GLU A 380 4.90 22.43 -33.81
C GLU A 380 5.71 23.71 -34.11
N ALA A 381 6.90 23.89 -33.49
CA ALA A 381 7.81 25.02 -33.64
C ALA A 381 9.26 24.58 -33.99
#